data_AF-A0A962FXM0-F1
#
_entry.id   AF-A0A962FXM0-F1
#
_cell.length_a   1.000
_cell.length_b   1.000
_cell.length_c   1.000
_cell.angle_alpha   90.00
_cell.angle_beta   90.00
_cell.angle_gamma   90.00
#
_symmetry.space_group_name_H-M   'P 1'
#
loop_
_entity.id
_entity.type
_entity.pdbx_description
1 polymer ?
#
loop_
_entity_poly.entity_id
_entity_poly.type
_entity_poly.pdbx_seq_one_letter_code
_entity_poly.pdbx_strand_id
1 'polypeptide(L)'
;MKQFETATAPHLSPPRDVQRVMLLVLLALLPGIAAQLWFFGIGVAVQIVLATMFALGIEAAMLHLRGKPLKPFLGDLSVVVTAVLFALCIPPLAPWWVSLIAMLAAVALAKHLYGGLGHNLFNPAMV
;
A
#
# COMPACT_ATOMS: atom_id res chain seq x y z
N MET A 1 10.59 -18.80 -40.83
CA MET A 1 10.01 -19.74 -39.83
C MET A 1 8.64 -19.20 -39.45
N LYS A 2 7.57 -19.99 -39.58
CA LYS A 2 6.22 -19.57 -39.15
C LYS A 2 6.10 -19.79 -37.64
N GLN A 3 5.75 -18.74 -36.91
CA GLN A 3 5.53 -18.78 -35.47
C GLN A 3 4.05 -19.06 -35.24
N PHE A 4 3.74 -20.16 -34.56
CA PHE A 4 2.36 -20.51 -34.20
C PHE A 4 2.02 -19.90 -32.86
N GLU A 5 0.79 -19.42 -32.69
CA GLU A 5 0.33 -18.92 -31.40
C GLU A 5 0.24 -20.07 -30.40
N THR A 6 1.15 -20.08 -29.43
CA THR A 6 1.10 -21.00 -28.30
C THR A 6 0.14 -20.44 -27.27
N ALA A 7 -1.11 -20.90 -27.28
CA ALA A 7 -2.06 -20.59 -26.22
C ALA A 7 -1.63 -21.27 -24.91
N THR A 8 -1.65 -20.54 -23.81
CA THR A 8 -1.47 -21.09 -22.46
C THR A 8 -2.56 -22.13 -22.17
N ALA A 9 -2.21 -23.20 -21.46
CA ALA A 9 -3.16 -24.27 -21.18
C ALA A 9 -4.39 -23.71 -20.42
N PRO A 10 -5.63 -24.04 -20.84
CA PRO A 10 -6.87 -23.39 -20.38
C PRO A 10 -7.21 -23.61 -18.89
N HIS A 11 -6.46 -24.47 -18.19
CA HIS A 11 -6.60 -24.72 -16.75
C HIS A 11 -5.74 -23.78 -15.88
N LEU A 12 -4.83 -23.01 -16.47
CA LEU A 12 -4.04 -22.03 -15.73
C LEU A 12 -4.95 -20.82 -15.45
N SER A 13 -5.24 -20.61 -14.18
CA SER A 13 -5.98 -19.42 -13.74
C SER A 13 -5.24 -18.16 -14.23
N PRO A 14 -5.95 -17.16 -14.78
CA PRO A 14 -5.32 -15.93 -15.19
C PRO A 14 -4.57 -15.29 -14.00
N PRO A 15 -3.39 -14.69 -14.22
CA PRO A 15 -2.64 -14.06 -13.15
C PRO A 15 -3.53 -13.01 -12.46
N ARG A 16 -3.69 -13.14 -11.13
CA ARG A 16 -4.47 -12.19 -10.34
C ARG A 16 -3.79 -10.83 -10.40
N ASP A 17 -4.52 -9.84 -10.89
CA ASP A 17 -4.07 -8.45 -10.88
C ASP A 17 -3.93 -7.96 -9.43
N VAL A 18 -2.71 -7.56 -9.07
CA VAL A 18 -2.37 -7.07 -7.73
C VAL A 18 -3.20 -5.85 -7.38
N GLN A 19 -3.37 -4.93 -8.32
CA GLN A 19 -4.14 -3.70 -8.10
C GLN A 19 -5.58 -4.04 -7.72
N ARG A 20 -6.21 -4.98 -8.43
CA ARG A 20 -7.57 -5.46 -8.11
C ARG A 20 -7.66 -6.08 -6.73
N VAL A 21 -6.68 -6.89 -6.33
CA VAL A 21 -6.66 -7.50 -4.99
C VAL A 21 -6.52 -6.42 -3.91
N MET A 22 -5.61 -5.46 -4.08
CA MET A 22 -5.40 -4.38 -3.11
C MET A 22 -6.63 -3.47 -3.01
N LEU A 23 -7.32 -3.21 -4.13
CA LEU A 23 -8.59 -2.49 -4.14
C LEU A 23 -9.66 -3.24 -3.35
N LEU A 24 -9.77 -4.56 -3.52
CA LEU A 24 -10.72 -5.37 -2.75
C LEU A 24 -10.42 -5.33 -1.25
N VAL A 25 -9.15 -5.32 -0.85
CA VAL A 25 -8.75 -5.15 0.55
C VAL A 25 -9.22 -3.78 1.07
N LEU A 26 -8.97 -2.69 0.34
CA LEU A 26 -9.45 -1.36 0.73
C LEU A 26 -10.98 -1.29 0.87
N LEU A 27 -11.71 -1.89 -0.07
CA LEU A 27 -13.17 -1.97 0.00
C LEU A 27 -13.64 -2.80 1.22
N ALA A 28 -12.97 -3.91 1.51
CA ALA A 28 -13.28 -4.73 2.68
C ALA A 28 -13.00 -4.02 4.01
N LEU A 29 -12.09 -3.04 4.04
CA LEU A 29 -11.80 -2.23 5.23
C LEU A 29 -12.85 -1.15 5.51
N LEU A 30 -13.66 -0.75 4.52
CA LEU A 30 -14.68 0.30 4.67
C LEU A 30 -15.63 0.13 5.88
N PRO A 31 -16.24 -1.05 6.14
CA PRO A 31 -17.08 -1.22 7.33
C PRO A 31 -16.29 -1.03 8.64
N GLY A 32 -15.02 -1.45 8.69
CA GLY A 32 -14.14 -1.24 9.83
C GLY A 32 -13.77 0.23 10.04
N ILE A 33 -13.46 0.94 8.95
CA ILE A 33 -13.20 2.39 8.97
C ILE A 33 -14.45 3.13 9.43
N ALA A 34 -15.64 2.76 8.93
CA ALA A 34 -16.90 3.38 9.33
C ALA A 34 -17.18 3.20 10.83
N ALA A 35 -16.96 1.98 11.36
CA ALA A 35 -17.06 1.74 12.80
C ALA A 35 -16.05 2.57 13.60
N GLN A 36 -14.79 2.62 13.17
CA GLN A 36 -13.77 3.43 13.81
C GLN A 36 -14.11 4.93 13.82
N LEU A 37 -14.61 5.48 12.70
CA LEU A 37 -15.06 6.87 12.63
C LEU A 37 -16.24 7.15 13.57
N TRP A 38 -17.15 6.18 13.73
CA TRP A 38 -18.28 6.30 14.65
C TRP A 38 -17.83 6.34 16.11
N PHE A 39 -16.90 5.48 16.52
CA PHE A 39 -16.45 5.38 17.91
C PHE A 39 -15.38 6.40 18.30
N PHE A 40 -14.45 6.71 17.39
CA PHE A 40 -13.25 7.50 17.67
C PHE A 40 -13.25 8.88 16.99
N GLY A 41 -14.23 9.16 16.13
CA GLY A 41 -14.40 10.44 15.46
C GLY A 41 -13.46 10.69 14.29
N ILE A 42 -13.40 11.94 13.85
CA ILE A 42 -12.73 12.36 12.61
C ILE A 42 -11.20 12.16 12.62
N GLY A 43 -10.60 12.02 13.81
CA GLY A 43 -9.15 11.79 13.96
C GLY A 43 -8.66 10.59 13.13
N VAL A 44 -9.46 9.53 13.03
CA VAL A 44 -9.12 8.34 12.22
C VAL A 44 -8.98 8.71 10.74
N ALA A 45 -9.90 9.51 10.19
CA ALA A 45 -9.80 9.96 8.79
C ALA A 45 -8.57 10.85 8.57
N VAL A 46 -8.26 11.72 9.53
CA VAL A 46 -7.06 12.58 9.47
C VAL A 46 -5.80 11.72 9.41
N GLN A 47 -5.70 10.69 10.25
CA GLN A 47 -4.54 9.79 10.25
C GLN A 47 -4.44 8.97 8.96
N ILE A 48 -5.56 8.50 8.41
CA ILE A 48 -5.58 7.79 7.11
C ILE A 48 -5.04 8.73 6.01
N VAL A 49 -5.52 9.97 5.95
CA VAL A 49 -5.09 10.93 4.92
C VAL A 49 -3.60 11.28 5.09
N LEU A 50 -3.15 11.58 6.31
CA LEU A 50 -1.76 11.92 6.59
C LEU A 50 -0.82 10.75 6.25
N ALA A 51 -1.12 9.55 6.75
CA ALA A 51 -0.32 8.36 6.46
C ALA A 51 -0.27 8.11 4.95
N THR A 52 -1.39 8.18 4.24
CA THR A 52 -1.45 7.95 2.79
C THR A 52 -0.61 8.98 2.03
N MET A 53 -0.70 10.26 2.40
CA MET A 53 0.10 11.33 1.78
C MET A 53 1.59 11.11 1.97
N PHE A 54 2.04 10.79 3.18
CA PHE A 54 3.45 10.50 3.46
C PHE A 54 3.92 9.25 2.71
N ALA A 55 3.13 8.18 2.75
CA ALA A 55 3.48 6.91 2.14
C ALA A 55 3.64 7.04 0.62
N LEU A 56 2.70 7.71 -0.06
CA LEU A 56 2.78 7.99 -1.49
C LEU A 56 3.98 8.89 -1.83
N GLY A 57 4.24 9.92 -1.01
CA GLY A 57 5.40 10.80 -1.20
C GLY A 57 6.72 10.06 -1.08
N ILE A 58 6.86 9.19 -0.07
CA ILE A 58 8.06 8.38 0.16
C ILE A 58 8.22 7.33 -0.94
N GLU A 59 7.16 6.65 -1.35
CA GLU A 59 7.21 5.70 -2.45
C GLU A 59 7.64 6.38 -3.77
N ALA A 60 7.03 7.53 -4.10
CA ALA A 60 7.41 8.29 -5.28
C ALA A 60 8.88 8.71 -5.23
N ALA A 61 9.37 9.17 -4.08
CA ALA A 61 10.77 9.52 -3.89
C ALA A 61 11.70 8.30 -4.05
N MET A 62 11.38 7.17 -3.42
CA MET A 62 12.19 5.95 -3.50
C MET A 62 12.21 5.34 -4.91
N LEU A 63 11.08 5.40 -5.64
CA LEU A 63 11.03 4.97 -7.03
C LEU A 63 11.87 5.88 -7.93
N HIS A 64 11.80 7.20 -7.72
CA HIS A 64 12.61 8.17 -8.44
C HIS A 64 14.10 7.97 -8.20
N LEU A 65 14.52 7.81 -6.94
CA LEU A 65 15.91 7.53 -6.56
C LEU A 65 16.43 6.21 -7.14
N ARG A 66 15.53 5.24 -7.39
CA ARG A 66 15.86 3.93 -7.99
C ARG A 66 15.73 3.90 -9.51
N GLY A 67 15.40 5.03 -10.15
CA GLY A 67 15.20 5.10 -11.60
C GLY A 67 14.05 4.23 -12.12
N LYS A 68 13.06 3.91 -11.27
CA LYS A 68 11.90 3.09 -11.63
C LYS A 68 10.72 3.96 -12.13
N PRO A 69 9.88 3.47 -13.06
CA PRO A 69 8.74 4.21 -13.55
C PRO A 69 7.68 4.42 -12.46
N LEU A 70 7.22 5.66 -12.28
CA LEU A 70 6.28 6.01 -11.19
C LEU A 70 4.89 5.39 -11.35
N LYS A 71 4.28 5.52 -12.54
CA LYS A 71 2.87 5.14 -12.81
C LYS A 71 2.50 3.70 -12.41
N PRO A 72 3.24 2.65 -12.80
CA PRO A 72 2.82 1.28 -12.51
C PRO A 72 2.93 0.93 -11.02
N PHE A 73 3.91 1.47 -10.30
CA PHE A 73 4.11 1.16 -8.87
C PHE A 73 3.21 2.01 -7.96
N LEU A 74 2.96 3.29 -8.28
CA LEU A 74 1.97 4.08 -7.54
C LEU A 74 0.53 3.62 -7.78
N GLY A 75 0.28 2.97 -8.91
CA GLY A 75 -1.05 2.44 -9.28
C GLY A 75 -1.41 1.11 -8.63
N ASP A 76 -0.47 0.40 -8.01
CA ASP A 76 -0.71 -0.93 -7.44
C ASP A 76 -1.48 -0.92 -6.11
N LEU A 77 -1.74 0.28 -5.55
CA LEU A 77 -2.46 0.55 -4.30
C LEU A 77 -1.84 -0.06 -3.03
N SER A 78 -0.68 -0.72 -3.12
CA SER A 78 -0.09 -1.42 -1.99
C SER A 78 0.34 -0.50 -0.85
N VAL A 79 0.85 0.70 -1.18
CA VAL A 79 1.25 1.71 -0.20
C VAL A 79 0.04 2.38 0.42
N VAL A 80 -1.07 2.51 -0.32
CA VAL A 80 -2.35 2.99 0.22
C VAL A 80 -2.88 1.98 1.24
N VAL A 81 -2.88 0.67 0.92
CA VAL A 81 -3.25 -0.38 1.86
C VAL A 81 -2.36 -0.33 3.11
N THR A 82 -1.05 -0.18 2.92
CA THR A 82 -0.08 -0.07 4.03
C THR A 82 -0.42 1.10 4.95
N ALA A 83 -0.65 2.29 4.39
CA ALA A 83 -0.98 3.49 5.15
C ALA A 83 -2.33 3.39 5.88
N VAL A 84 -3.36 2.83 5.23
CA VAL A 84 -4.69 2.65 5.83
C VAL A 84 -4.62 1.66 7.00
N LEU A 85 -3.95 0.52 6.83
CA LEU A 85 -3.79 -0.47 7.91
C LEU A 85 -3.03 0.13 9.10
N PHE A 86 -1.93 0.84 8.85
CA PHE A 86 -1.20 1.55 9.90
C PHE A 86 -2.10 2.56 10.63
N ALA A 87 -2.82 3.40 9.90
CA ALA A 87 -3.67 4.44 10.48
C ALA A 87 -4.79 3.88 11.38
N LEU A 88 -5.30 2.69 11.06
CA LEU A 88 -6.29 1.98 11.88
C LEU A 88 -5.71 1.37 13.16
N CYS A 89 -4.39 1.17 13.23
CA CYS A 89 -3.70 0.59 14.38
C CYS A 89 -3.16 1.62 15.38
N ILE A 90 -3.17 2.91 15.05
CA ILE A 90 -2.66 3.97 15.92
C ILE A 90 -3.77 4.78 16.59
N PRO A 91 -3.49 5.47 17.72
CA PRO A 91 -4.43 6.39 18.31
C PRO A 91 -4.84 7.52 17.33
N PRO A 92 -6.14 7.89 17.26
CA PRO A 92 -6.63 8.97 16.38
C PRO A 92 -6.02 10.34 16.69
N LEU A 93 -5.56 10.54 17.93
CA LEU A 93 -4.95 11.77 18.41
C LEU A 93 -3.41 11.72 18.35
N ALA A 94 -2.83 10.70 17.72
CA ALA A 94 -1.38 10.61 17.62
C ALA A 94 -0.85 11.80 16.79
N PRO A 95 0.27 12.43 17.21
CA PRO A 95 0.85 13.54 16.46
C PRO A 95 1.21 13.16 15.02
N TRP A 96 1.08 14.12 14.09
CA TRP A 96 1.34 13.90 12.66
C TRP A 96 2.73 13.33 12.35
N TRP A 97 3.74 13.65 13.16
CA TRP A 97 5.12 13.19 12.96
C TRP A 97 5.26 11.69 13.20
N VAL A 98 4.38 11.06 13.99
CA VAL A 98 4.38 9.61 14.20
C VAL A 98 4.07 8.90 12.89
N SER A 99 3.05 9.36 12.16
CA SER A 99 2.69 8.82 10.84
C SER A 99 3.82 9.03 9.83
N LEU A 100 4.52 10.16 9.87
CA LEU A 100 5.68 10.39 9.00
C LEU A 100 6.80 9.38 9.25
N ILE A 101 7.22 9.22 10.52
CA ILE A 101 8.31 8.30 10.88
C ILE A 101 7.91 6.85 10.56
N ALA A 102 6.68 6.45 10.86
CA ALA A 102 6.18 5.12 10.54
C ALA A 102 6.18 4.86 9.04
N MET A 103 5.71 5.81 8.21
CA MET A 103 5.73 5.62 6.75
C MET A 103 7.14 5.60 6.18
N LEU A 104 8.10 6.30 6.78
CA LEU A 104 9.52 6.16 6.42
C LEU A 104 10.02 4.73 6.71
N ALA A 105 9.72 4.18 7.88
CA ALA A 105 10.10 2.81 8.23
C ALA A 105 9.41 1.77 7.32
N ALA A 106 8.09 1.84 7.21
CA ALA A 106 7.28 0.93 6.40
C ALA A 106 7.68 0.95 4.92
N VAL A 107 7.72 2.13 4.30
CA VAL A 107 7.88 2.25 2.84
C VAL A 107 9.35 2.20 2.45
N ALA A 108 10.23 2.99 3.10
CA ALA A 108 11.64 3.01 2.71
C ALA A 108 12.38 1.76 3.17
N LEU A 109 12.24 1.36 4.45
CA LEU A 109 13.00 0.24 5.02
C LEU A 109 12.31 -1.11 4.78
N ALA A 110 11.03 -1.26 5.09
CA ALA A 110 10.37 -2.57 5.01
C ALA A 110 9.97 -2.95 3.58
N LYS A 111 9.64 -1.98 2.72
CA LYS A 111 9.27 -2.24 1.31
C LYS A 111 10.43 -2.04 0.34
N HIS A 112 11.00 -0.83 0.25
CA HIS A 112 11.93 -0.52 -0.84
C HIS A 112 13.35 -1.08 -0.66
N LEU A 113 13.86 -1.20 0.58
CA LEU A 113 15.19 -1.75 0.86
C LEU A 113 15.33 -3.19 0.33
N TYR A 114 14.26 -3.97 0.39
CA TYR A 114 14.23 -5.36 -0.08
C TYR A 114 13.86 -5.52 -1.56
N GLY A 115 13.62 -4.43 -2.28
CA GLY A 115 13.38 -4.48 -3.72
C GLY A 115 12.02 -3.93 -4.17
N GLY A 116 11.07 -3.77 -3.26
CA GLY A 116 9.71 -3.28 -3.52
C GLY A 116 8.64 -4.35 -3.27
N LEU A 117 7.48 -4.19 -3.91
CA LEU A 117 6.36 -5.12 -3.79
C LEU A 117 6.75 -6.54 -4.25
N GLY A 118 6.40 -7.55 -3.47
CA GLY A 118 6.70 -8.96 -3.74
C GLY A 118 8.06 -9.45 -3.23
N HIS A 119 8.89 -8.54 -2.71
CA HIS A 119 10.19 -8.86 -2.11
C HIS A 119 10.30 -8.41 -0.64
N ASN A 120 9.25 -7.82 -0.09
CA ASN A 120 9.18 -7.37 1.30
C ASN A 120 9.14 -8.57 2.26
N LEU A 121 10.21 -8.73 3.06
CA LEU A 121 10.33 -9.82 4.04
C LEU A 121 9.30 -9.70 5.18
N PHE A 122 8.97 -8.47 5.56
CA PHE A 122 8.00 -8.15 6.61
C PHE A 122 6.76 -7.49 6.01
N ASN A 123 5.62 -7.56 6.73
CA ASN A 123 4.44 -6.76 6.40
C ASN A 123 4.77 -5.28 6.65
N PRO A 124 4.84 -4.42 5.62
CA PRO A 124 5.24 -3.03 5.78
C PRO A 124 4.35 -2.25 6.73
N ALA A 125 3.06 -2.59 6.84
CA ALA A 125 2.12 -1.86 7.70
C ALA A 125 2.42 -2.04 9.20
N MET A 126 3.19 -3.07 9.56
CA MET A 126 3.47 -3.47 10.95
C MET A 126 4.92 -3.18 11.38
N VAL A 127 5.73 -2.56 10.51
CA VAL A 127 7.12 -2.16 10.76
C VAL A 127 7.20 -0.65 10.92
#